data_AF-A0A7X9EVU3-F1
#
_entry.id   AF-A0A7X9EVU3-F1
#
_cell.length_a   1.000
_cell.length_b   1.000
_cell.length_c   1.000
_cell.angle_alpha   90.00
_cell.angle_beta   90.00
_cell.angle_gamma   90.00
#
_symmetry.space_group_name_H-M   'P 1'
#
loop_
_entity.id
_entity.type
_entity.pdbx_description
1 polymer ?
#
loop_
_entity_poly.entity_id
_entity_poly.type
_entity_poly.pdbx_seq_one_letter_code
_entity_poly.pdbx_strand_id
1 'polypeptide(L)'
;WQLGDKDLDNGVLILMALEERKSRIEVGYGLEGALPDGKTGRIQDEYMLPAFRQGNYDLGLANGYKAVVGEVAKEYGVTINIEGGNEPVLVTSPNGEAGLWQVILWVVFIIFLIWLDQRFLNGFLLGFLLGQLFRGGGRGGGFGGGFGGGSSTGGGGSFGGGGSSRGW
;
A
#
# COMPACT_ATOMS: atom_id res chain seq x y z
N TRP A 1 -13.37 9.76 24.75
CA TRP A 1 -14.44 9.08 24.01
C TRP A 1 -14.77 7.69 24.56
N GLN A 2 -14.01 7.13 25.54
CA GLN A 2 -14.37 5.91 26.30
C GLN A 2 -14.96 4.80 25.39
N LEU A 3 -14.25 4.53 24.29
CA LEU A 3 -14.69 3.58 23.27
C LEU A 3 -14.42 2.15 23.74
N GLY A 4 -15.38 1.26 23.51
CA GLY A 4 -15.30 -0.13 23.94
C GLY A 4 -15.65 -0.32 25.41
N ASP A 5 -15.44 -1.55 25.87
CA ASP A 5 -15.59 -1.92 27.27
C ASP A 5 -14.33 -1.56 28.06
N LYS A 6 -14.50 -1.06 29.30
CA LYS A 6 -13.42 -0.58 30.15
C LYS A 6 -12.45 -1.69 30.57
N ASP A 7 -12.96 -2.90 30.76
CA ASP A 7 -12.18 -4.04 31.24
C ASP A 7 -11.60 -4.85 30.08
N LEU A 8 -12.28 -4.85 28.92
CA LEU A 8 -11.82 -5.58 27.73
C LEU A 8 -10.93 -4.75 26.81
N ASP A 9 -10.95 -3.41 26.89
CA ASP A 9 -10.23 -2.49 26.00
C ASP A 9 -10.39 -2.85 24.51
N ASN A 10 -11.63 -3.08 24.09
CA ASN A 10 -11.98 -3.56 22.75
C ASN A 10 -12.63 -2.46 21.87
N GLY A 11 -12.25 -1.21 22.11
CA GLY A 11 -12.69 -0.08 21.29
C GLY A 11 -11.94 -0.03 19.95
N VAL A 12 -12.63 0.38 18.88
CA VAL A 12 -11.99 0.73 17.61
C VAL A 12 -12.50 2.09 17.16
N LEU A 13 -11.60 2.95 16.71
CA LEU A 13 -11.92 4.25 16.14
C LEU A 13 -11.36 4.37 14.73
N ILE A 14 -12.23 4.61 13.75
CA ILE A 14 -11.84 4.99 12.40
C ILE A 14 -12.03 6.50 12.26
N LEU A 15 -10.96 7.23 11.98
CA LEU A 15 -10.94 8.67 11.80
C LEU A 15 -10.56 9.00 10.36
N MET A 16 -11.31 9.90 9.73
CA MET A 16 -11.00 10.45 8.42
C MET A 16 -10.91 11.98 8.51
N ALA A 17 -9.78 12.52 8.08
CA ALA A 17 -9.49 13.94 8.01
C ALA A 17 -9.44 14.33 6.53
N LEU A 18 -10.53 14.92 6.03
CA LEU A 18 -10.75 15.17 4.60
C LEU A 18 -9.79 16.23 4.04
N GLU A 19 -9.56 17.30 4.80
CA GLU A 19 -8.69 18.41 4.37
C GLU A 19 -7.23 17.96 4.27
N GLU A 20 -6.76 17.17 5.23
CA GLU A 20 -5.40 16.63 5.29
C GLU A 20 -5.22 15.37 4.44
N ARG A 21 -6.32 14.81 3.91
CA ARG A 21 -6.38 13.52 3.22
C ARG A 21 -5.70 12.39 4.01
N LYS A 22 -6.02 12.33 5.30
CA LYS A 22 -5.47 11.33 6.23
C LYS A 22 -6.56 10.48 6.86
N SER A 23 -6.28 9.19 7.00
CA SER A 23 -7.12 8.20 7.66
C SER A 23 -6.33 7.55 8.78
N ARG A 24 -7.00 7.25 9.89
CA ARG A 24 -6.41 6.56 11.04
C ARG A 24 -7.38 5.55 11.61
N ILE A 25 -6.86 4.38 11.96
CA ILE A 25 -7.57 3.37 12.73
C ILE A 25 -6.82 3.22 14.04
N GLU A 26 -7.49 3.50 15.16
CA GLU A 26 -6.99 3.23 16.51
C GLU A 26 -7.72 2.01 17.06
N VAL A 27 -6.97 1.12 17.71
CA VAL A 27 -7.46 -0.15 18.23
C VAL A 27 -7.08 -0.25 19.71
N GLY A 28 -8.05 -0.60 20.56
CA GLY A 28 -7.80 -0.90 21.96
C GLY A 28 -6.99 -2.19 22.13
N TYR A 29 -6.29 -2.32 23.25
CA TYR A 29 -5.34 -3.40 23.50
C TYR A 29 -5.98 -4.79 23.39
N GLY A 30 -7.24 -4.94 23.80
CA GLY A 30 -7.97 -6.21 23.75
C GLY A 30 -8.26 -6.72 22.34
N LEU A 31 -8.07 -5.89 21.32
CA LEU A 31 -8.25 -6.26 19.92
C LEU A 31 -6.95 -6.31 19.11
N GLU A 32 -5.78 -6.14 19.73
CA GLU A 32 -4.50 -6.19 19.00
C GLU A 32 -4.24 -7.54 18.33
N GLY A 33 -4.74 -8.64 18.90
CA GLY A 33 -4.65 -9.97 18.28
C GLY A 33 -5.44 -10.06 16.97
N ALA A 34 -6.66 -9.51 16.96
CA ALA A 34 -7.53 -9.50 15.80
C ALA A 34 -7.11 -8.44 14.77
N LEU A 35 -6.77 -7.25 15.23
CA LEU A 35 -6.53 -6.03 14.45
C LEU A 35 -5.15 -5.42 14.75
N PRO A 36 -4.04 -6.14 14.47
CA PRO A 36 -2.71 -5.55 14.60
C PRO A 36 -2.52 -4.40 13.58
N ASP A 37 -1.56 -3.51 13.84
CA ASP A 37 -1.23 -2.38 12.94
C ASP A 37 -1.09 -2.82 11.48
N GLY A 38 -0.34 -3.90 11.22
CA GLY A 38 -0.19 -4.43 9.86
C GLY A 38 -1.52 -4.84 9.19
N LYS A 39 -2.49 -5.35 9.95
CA LYS A 39 -3.81 -5.71 9.40
C LYS A 39 -4.67 -4.48 9.19
N THR A 40 -4.73 -3.57 10.15
CA THR A 40 -5.49 -2.31 10.00
C THR A 40 -4.94 -1.47 8.85
N GLY A 41 -3.62 -1.46 8.66
CA GLY A 41 -2.97 -0.80 7.53
C GLY A 41 -3.39 -1.40 6.19
N ARG A 42 -3.43 -2.75 6.08
CA ARG A 42 -3.95 -3.42 4.87
C ARG A 42 -5.42 -3.12 4.62
N ILE A 43 -6.24 -3.08 5.68
CA ILE A 43 -7.65 -2.72 5.54
C ILE A 43 -7.81 -1.34 4.90
N GLN A 44 -7.02 -0.36 5.37
CA GLN A 44 -7.01 0.97 4.77
C GLN A 44 -6.58 0.90 3.28
N ASP A 45 -5.45 0.26 3.00
CA ASP A 45 -4.85 0.19 1.67
C ASP A 45 -5.77 -0.47 0.63
N GLU A 46 -6.48 -1.54 1.01
CA GLU A 46 -7.30 -2.36 0.10
C GLU A 46 -8.73 -1.84 -0.02
N TYR A 47 -9.35 -1.43 1.09
CA TYR A 47 -10.80 -1.20 1.15
C TYR A 47 -11.20 0.27 1.25
N MET A 48 -10.31 1.13 1.76
CA MET A 48 -10.63 2.52 2.06
C MET A 48 -9.99 3.50 1.06
N LEU A 49 -8.65 3.52 1.00
CA LEU A 49 -7.91 4.52 0.25
C LEU A 49 -8.22 4.53 -1.26
N PRO A 50 -8.45 3.39 -1.96
CA PRO A 50 -8.79 3.42 -3.38
C PRO A 50 -10.09 4.17 -3.67
N ALA A 51 -11.09 4.05 -2.80
CA ALA A 51 -12.35 4.78 -2.90
C ALA A 51 -12.16 6.27 -2.58
N PHE A 52 -11.38 6.57 -1.54
CA PHE A 52 -11.10 7.95 -1.13
C PHE A 52 -10.37 8.75 -2.22
N ARG A 53 -9.44 8.11 -2.95
CA ARG A 53 -8.77 8.71 -4.12
C ARG A 53 -9.74 9.09 -5.24
N GLN A 54 -10.85 8.37 -5.35
CA GLN A 54 -11.91 8.62 -6.34
C GLN A 54 -12.99 9.58 -5.82
N GLY A 55 -12.82 10.14 -4.62
CA GLY A 55 -13.83 11.00 -3.97
C GLY A 55 -15.03 10.23 -3.42
N ASN A 56 -15.01 8.90 -3.45
CA ASN A 56 -16.10 8.06 -2.93
C ASN A 56 -15.82 7.68 -1.47
N TYR A 57 -15.95 8.67 -0.58
CA TYR A 57 -15.66 8.51 0.85
C TYR A 57 -16.63 7.57 1.55
N ASP A 58 -17.91 7.61 1.19
CA ASP A 58 -18.95 6.76 1.79
C ASP A 58 -18.65 5.28 1.54
N LEU A 59 -18.31 4.94 0.28
CA LEU A 59 -17.94 3.57 -0.07
C LEU A 59 -16.68 3.11 0.67
N GLY A 60 -15.64 3.94 0.70
CA GLY A 60 -14.40 3.59 1.38
C GLY A 60 -14.59 3.39 2.88
N LEU A 61 -15.37 4.25 3.53
CA LEU A 61 -15.64 4.15 4.96
C LEU A 61 -16.53 2.93 5.28
N ALA A 62 -17.56 2.68 4.47
CA ALA A 62 -18.41 1.51 4.62
C ALA A 62 -17.62 0.20 4.44
N ASN A 63 -16.75 0.13 3.44
CA ASN A 63 -15.90 -1.05 3.22
C ASN A 63 -14.88 -1.24 4.34
N GLY A 64 -14.24 -0.15 4.80
CA GLY A 64 -13.34 -0.19 5.97
C GLY A 64 -14.05 -0.68 7.23
N TYR A 65 -15.25 -0.16 7.50
CA TYR A 65 -16.10 -0.61 8.61
C TYR A 65 -16.44 -2.10 8.50
N LYS A 66 -16.89 -2.58 7.33
CA LYS A 66 -17.20 -4.01 7.11
C LYS A 66 -15.99 -4.91 7.36
N ALA A 67 -14.82 -4.52 6.85
CA ALA A 67 -13.58 -5.27 7.04
C ALA A 67 -13.17 -5.34 8.53
N VAL A 68 -13.24 -4.21 9.24
CA VAL A 68 -12.95 -4.15 10.69
C VAL A 68 -13.94 -5.01 11.48
N VAL A 69 -15.25 -4.84 11.23
CA VAL A 69 -16.29 -5.59 11.92
C VAL A 69 -16.18 -7.09 11.65
N GLY A 70 -15.84 -7.49 10.43
CA GLY A 70 -15.60 -8.90 10.09
C GLY A 70 -14.47 -9.53 10.90
N GLU A 71 -13.37 -8.81 11.11
CA GLU A 71 -12.25 -9.28 11.94
C GLU A 71 -12.61 -9.35 13.43
N VAL A 72 -13.32 -8.35 13.95
CA VAL A 72 -13.82 -8.35 15.34
C VAL A 72 -14.84 -9.47 15.57
N ALA A 73 -15.75 -9.68 14.62
CA ALA A 73 -16.75 -10.73 14.66
C ALA A 73 -16.09 -12.12 14.73
N LYS A 74 -15.04 -12.31 13.93
CA LYS A 74 -14.24 -13.54 13.90
C LYS A 74 -13.51 -13.78 15.23
N GLU A 75 -12.96 -12.73 15.84
CA GLU A 75 -12.30 -12.81 17.15
C GLU A 75 -13.26 -13.29 18.24
N TYR A 76 -14.48 -12.73 18.27
CA TYR A 76 -15.50 -13.11 19.25
C TYR A 76 -16.35 -14.31 18.84
N GLY A 77 -16.13 -14.89 17.66
CA GLY A 77 -16.92 -16.02 17.14
C GLY A 77 -18.40 -15.69 16.92
N VAL A 78 -18.74 -14.42 16.66
CA VAL A 78 -20.12 -13.96 16.44
C VAL A 78 -20.38 -13.78 14.95
N THR A 79 -21.62 -14.04 14.52
CA THR A 79 -22.06 -13.71 13.17
C THR A 79 -22.80 -12.38 13.18
N ILE A 80 -22.33 -11.44 12.38
CA ILE A 80 -22.95 -10.12 12.22
C ILE A 80 -23.55 -10.08 10.82
N ASN A 81 -24.84 -9.77 10.71
CA ASN A 81 -25.50 -9.52 9.44
C ASN A 81 -25.58 -8.01 9.24
N ILE A 82 -24.75 -7.50 8.33
CA ILE A 82 -24.73 -6.09 7.94
C ILE A 82 -25.69 -5.90 6.77
N GLU A 83 -26.63 -4.97 6.90
CA GLU A 83 -27.51 -4.58 5.79
C GLU A 83 -26.66 -4.08 4.61
N GLY A 84 -26.84 -4.68 3.43
CA GLY A 84 -25.98 -4.43 2.27
C GLY A 84 -24.76 -5.35 2.15
N GLY A 85 -24.73 -6.46 2.91
CA GLY A 85 -23.76 -7.54 2.77
C GLY A 85 -22.53 -7.38 3.67
N ASN A 86 -22.01 -8.51 4.17
CA ASN A 86 -20.92 -8.55 5.14
C ASN A 86 -19.54 -8.31 4.50
N GLU A 87 -19.43 -8.55 3.20
CA GLU A 87 -18.16 -8.48 2.50
C GLU A 87 -17.85 -7.04 2.04
N PRO A 88 -16.63 -6.54 2.28
CA PRO A 88 -16.19 -5.27 1.72
C PRO A 88 -16.05 -5.41 0.20
N VAL A 89 -16.52 -4.41 -0.54
CA VAL A 89 -16.40 -4.39 -2.00
C VAL A 89 -15.00 -3.91 -2.35
N LEU A 90 -14.21 -4.76 -3.00
CA LEU A 90 -12.91 -4.34 -3.52
C LEU A 90 -13.11 -3.27 -4.58
N VAL A 91 -12.66 -2.05 -4.27
CA VAL A 91 -12.58 -0.98 -5.27
C VAL A 91 -11.34 -1.27 -6.08
N THR A 92 -11.53 -1.96 -7.20
CA THR A 92 -10.50 -2.03 -8.23
C THR A 92 -10.24 -0.59 -8.66
N SER A 93 -9.13 -0.02 -8.17
CA SER A 93 -8.58 1.17 -8.80
C SER A 93 -8.41 0.80 -10.27
N PRO A 94 -9.02 1.53 -11.21
CA PRO A 94 -8.59 1.45 -12.59
C PRO A 94 -7.21 2.10 -12.59
N ASN A 95 -6.21 1.38 -12.08
CA ASN A 95 -4.83 1.56 -12.45
C ASN A 95 -4.91 1.56 -13.96
N GLY A 96 -4.81 2.76 -14.55
CA GLY A 96 -5.17 2.98 -15.93
C GLY A 96 -4.52 1.86 -16.71
N GLU A 97 -5.36 0.93 -17.20
CA GLU A 97 -4.92 0.02 -18.24
C GLU A 97 -4.41 1.00 -19.27
N ALA A 98 -3.09 1.08 -19.41
CA ALA A 98 -2.49 2.04 -20.31
C ALA A 98 -3.22 1.78 -21.61
N GLY A 99 -4.04 2.75 -22.04
CA GLY A 99 -4.96 2.50 -23.14
C GLY A 99 -4.12 1.93 -24.28
N LEU A 100 -4.63 0.99 -25.05
CA LEU A 100 -3.81 0.32 -26.09
C LEU A 100 -2.99 1.32 -26.92
N TRP A 101 -3.55 2.52 -27.13
CA TRP A 101 -2.86 3.69 -27.69
C TRP A 101 -1.64 4.20 -26.91
N GLN A 102 -1.71 4.35 -25.59
CA GLN A 102 -0.56 4.69 -24.73
C GLN A 102 0.52 3.61 -24.78
N VAL A 103 0.14 2.32 -24.77
CA VAL A 103 1.10 1.22 -24.93
C VAL A 103 1.78 1.30 -26.30
N ILE A 104 1.01 1.51 -27.38
CA ILE A 104 1.55 1.70 -28.73
C ILE A 104 2.50 2.90 -28.76
N LEU A 105 2.15 4.03 -28.13
CA LEU A 105 3.02 5.21 -28.07
C LEU A 105 4.34 4.91 -27.35
N TRP A 106 4.32 4.21 -26.22
CA TRP A 106 5.54 3.81 -25.51
C TRP A 106 6.39 2.83 -26.33
N VAL A 107 5.78 1.88 -27.01
CA VAL A 107 6.49 0.93 -27.89
C VAL A 107 7.14 1.67 -29.06
N VAL A 108 6.42 2.57 -29.73
CA VAL A 108 6.95 3.39 -30.82
C VAL A 108 8.08 4.30 -30.32
N PHE A 109 7.91 4.91 -29.15
CA PHE A 109 8.94 5.75 -28.52
C PHE A 109 10.22 4.94 -28.22
N ILE A 110 10.09 3.72 -27.68
CA ILE A 110 11.23 2.83 -27.44
C ILE A 110 11.91 2.43 -28.75
N ILE A 111 11.14 2.06 -29.79
CA ILE A 111 11.70 1.73 -31.11
C ILE A 111 12.44 2.93 -31.71
N PHE A 112 11.88 4.14 -31.57
CA PHE A 112 12.51 5.37 -32.03
C PHE A 112 13.83 5.65 -31.28
N LEU A 113 13.86 5.45 -29.95
CA LEU A 113 15.10 5.59 -29.17
C LEU A 113 16.16 4.57 -29.58
N ILE A 114 15.76 3.32 -29.84
CA ILE A 114 16.67 2.27 -30.35
C ILE A 114 17.24 2.67 -31.72
N TRP A 115 16.38 3.17 -32.61
CA TRP A 115 16.81 3.63 -33.93
C TRP A 115 17.77 4.82 -33.84
N LEU A 116 17.51 5.76 -32.92
CA LEU A 116 18.35 6.94 -32.69
C LEU A 116 19.72 6.53 -32.14
N ASP A 117 19.76 5.59 -31.19
CA ASP A 117 21.00 5.03 -30.65
C ASP A 117 21.81 4.29 -31.73
N GLN A 118 21.16 3.52 -32.60
CA GLN A 118 21.82 2.88 -33.74
C GLN A 118 22.38 3.89 -34.76
N ARG A 119 21.67 5.00 -34.99
CA ARG A 119 22.04 5.99 -36.01
C ARG A 119 23.17 6.93 -35.59
N PHE A 120 23.20 7.33 -34.31
CA PHE A 120 24.11 8.36 -33.80
C PHE A 120 25.20 7.80 -32.88
N LEU A 121 24.92 6.74 -32.15
CA LEU A 121 25.79 6.19 -31.11
C LEU A 121 26.25 4.77 -31.45
N ASN A 122 25.99 4.28 -32.67
CA ASN A 122 26.31 2.93 -33.16
C ASN A 122 25.83 1.81 -32.21
N GLY A 123 24.73 2.01 -31.49
CA GLY A 123 24.20 1.02 -30.56
C GLY A 123 24.91 0.96 -29.20
N PHE A 124 25.66 1.99 -28.83
CA PHE A 124 26.39 2.05 -27.56
C PHE A 124 25.46 1.95 -26.34
N LEU A 125 24.33 2.66 -26.32
CA LEU A 125 23.42 2.63 -25.16
C LEU A 125 22.68 1.30 -25.06
N LEU A 126 22.21 0.76 -26.19
CA LEU A 126 21.57 -0.54 -26.25
C LEU A 126 22.55 -1.65 -25.84
N GLY A 127 23.79 -1.60 -26.33
CA GLY A 127 24.86 -2.54 -25.97
C GLY A 127 25.30 -2.43 -24.51
N PHE A 128 25.33 -1.22 -23.94
CA PHE A 128 25.61 -0.98 -22.52
C PHE A 128 24.48 -1.50 -21.62
N LEU A 129 23.22 -1.25 -21.98
CA LEU A 129 22.04 -1.67 -21.22
C LEU A 129 21.85 -3.19 -21.26
N LEU A 130 21.95 -3.80 -22.45
CA LEU A 130 21.99 -5.26 -22.60
C LEU A 130 23.21 -5.84 -21.89
N GLY A 131 24.35 -5.16 -21.97
CA GLY A 131 25.56 -5.50 -21.22
C GLY A 131 25.32 -5.55 -19.71
N GLN A 132 24.55 -4.63 -19.12
CA GLN A 132 24.19 -4.65 -17.69
C GLN A 132 23.19 -5.78 -17.36
N LEU A 133 22.23 -6.06 -18.24
CA LEU A 133 21.23 -7.12 -18.06
C LEU A 133 21.81 -8.53 -18.23
N PHE A 134 22.80 -8.71 -19.11
CA PHE A 134 23.46 -10.00 -19.38
C PHE A 134 24.80 -10.17 -18.64
N ARG A 135 25.28 -9.18 -17.88
CA ARG A 135 26.44 -9.27 -16.97
C ARG A 135 26.05 -9.90 -15.62
N GLY A 136 25.27 -10.97 -15.69
CA GLY A 136 24.91 -11.84 -14.57
C GLY A 136 25.41 -13.27 -14.77
N GLY A 137 26.59 -13.46 -15.37
CA GLY A 137 27.10 -14.81 -15.65
C GLY A 137 28.55 -14.85 -16.15
N GLY A 138 29.52 -14.55 -15.27
CA GLY A 138 30.85 -15.15 -15.36
C GLY A 138 32.05 -14.24 -15.68
N ARG A 139 32.87 -14.03 -14.64
CA ARG A 139 34.36 -14.00 -14.66
C ARG A 139 35.07 -12.68 -15.02
N GLY A 140 35.36 -11.90 -13.96
CA GLY A 140 36.74 -11.51 -13.60
C GLY A 140 37.30 -10.18 -14.15
N GLY A 141 37.42 -9.18 -13.27
CA GLY A 141 38.25 -7.99 -13.47
C GLY A 141 37.93 -6.91 -12.43
N GLY A 142 38.90 -6.55 -11.58
CA GLY A 142 38.74 -5.86 -10.30
C GLY A 142 38.39 -4.36 -10.35
N PHE A 143 38.68 -3.70 -9.21
CA PHE A 143 38.41 -2.30 -8.80
C PHE A 143 36.99 -2.10 -8.22
N GLY A 144 36.74 -1.63 -7.00
CA GLY A 144 37.53 -0.95 -5.97
C GLY A 144 36.59 0.00 -5.22
N GLY A 145 36.80 0.20 -3.90
CA GLY A 145 36.23 1.32 -3.15
C GLY A 145 35.04 0.99 -2.24
N GLY A 146 35.29 1.03 -0.93
CA GLY A 146 34.23 0.99 0.10
C GLY A 146 33.66 2.37 0.42
N PHE A 147 32.44 2.37 0.97
CA PHE A 147 31.80 3.37 1.84
C PHE A 147 30.64 2.58 2.50
N GLY A 148 30.32 2.65 3.78
CA GLY A 148 30.52 3.72 4.75
C GLY A 148 29.14 4.10 5.31
N GLY A 149 28.82 3.59 6.51
CA GLY A 149 27.96 4.23 7.51
C GLY A 149 26.45 4.32 7.26
N GLY A 150 25.66 3.99 8.28
CA GLY A 150 24.24 4.29 8.30
C GLY A 150 23.44 3.58 9.39
N SER A 151 23.84 3.76 10.64
CA SER A 151 22.97 3.51 11.80
C SER A 151 21.68 4.32 11.68
N SER A 152 20.53 3.71 11.95
CA SER A 152 19.31 4.44 12.33
C SER A 152 18.69 3.77 13.53
N THR A 153 19.17 4.25 14.68
CA THR A 153 18.46 4.23 15.96
C THR A 153 17.20 5.07 15.82
N GLY A 154 16.05 4.48 16.11
CA GLY A 154 14.77 5.18 16.10
C GLY A 154 13.83 4.53 17.11
N GLY A 155 14.16 4.68 18.40
CA GLY A 155 13.24 4.41 19.49
C GLY A 155 12.34 5.62 19.73
N GLY A 156 11.06 5.38 20.04
CA GLY A 156 10.16 6.43 20.51
C GLY A 156 8.73 5.97 20.71
N GLY A 157 8.32 5.87 21.97
CA GLY A 157 6.94 6.13 22.42
C GLY A 157 5.98 4.96 22.39
N SER A 158 5.86 4.26 23.52
CA SER A 158 4.84 3.25 23.78
C SER A 158 3.49 3.94 24.07
N PHE A 159 2.62 3.98 23.06
CA PHE A 159 1.17 3.93 23.26
C PHE A 159 0.81 2.48 22.98
N GLY A 160 0.56 1.71 24.03
CA GLY A 160 0.41 0.24 23.96
C GLY A 160 -0.95 -0.19 23.42
N GLY A 161 -1.42 0.41 22.34
CA GLY A 161 -2.62 0.02 21.60
C GLY A 161 -2.30 0.01 20.11
N GLY A 162 -2.82 -0.99 19.39
CA GLY A 162 -2.61 -1.16 17.96
C GLY A 162 -3.30 -0.07 17.14
N GLY A 163 -2.89 0.09 15.88
CA GLY A 163 -3.53 1.03 14.98
C GLY A 163 -2.61 1.46 13.85
N SER A 164 -3.19 2.01 12.79
CA SER A 164 -2.48 2.43 11.58
C SER A 164 -2.94 3.80 11.09
N SER A 165 -2.02 4.56 10.50
CA SER A 165 -2.31 5.85 9.85
C SER A 165 -1.89 5.82 8.38
N ARG A 166 -2.72 6.40 7.50
CA ARG A 166 -2.50 6.43 6.04
C ARG A 166 -2.92 7.76 5.45
N GLY A 167 -2.33 8.10 4.30
CA GLY A 167 -2.74 9.23 3.46
C GLY A 167 -3.19 8.76 2.08
N TRP A 168 -4.03 9.55 1.40
CA TRP A 168 -4.50 9.25 0.03
C TRP A 168 -4.46 10.43 -0.94
#